data_AF-A0A820PJ00-F1
#
_entry.id   AF-A0A820PJ00-F1
#
_cell.length_a   1.000
_cell.length_b   1.000
_cell.length_c   1.000
_cell.angle_alpha   90.00
_cell.angle_beta   90.00
_cell.angle_gamma   90.00
#
_symmetry.space_group_name_H-M   'P 1'
#
loop_
_entity.id
_entity.type
_entity.pdbx_description
1 polymer ?
#
loop_
_entity_poly.entity_id
_entity_poly.type
_entity_poly.pdbx_seq_one_letter_code
_entity_poly.pdbx_strand_id
1 'polypeptide(L)'
;NVPICPYPCTCFNGVVDCKDKDLTEIPRNIPDTTIELRLEKNRIIEIPPKIFLHLKKLRRLDISNNLIATIYPDSFAGLKSLNSL
;
A
#
# COMPACT_ATOMS: atom_id res chain seq x y z
N ASN A 1 20.53 4.67 0.65
CA ASN A 1 19.57 4.71 -0.48
C ASN A 1 18.27 5.29 0.02
N VAL A 2 17.88 6.46 -0.47
CA VAL A 2 16.56 7.04 -0.15
C VAL A 2 15.51 6.20 -0.87
N PRO A 3 14.48 5.66 -0.19
CA PRO A 3 13.40 4.95 -0.87
C PRO A 3 12.75 5.89 -1.90
N ILE A 4 12.80 5.48 -3.17
CA ILE A 4 12.23 6.25 -4.28
C ILE A 4 10.71 6.07 -4.23
N CYS A 5 9.97 7.17 -4.28
CA CYS A 5 8.51 7.14 -4.35
C CYS A 5 8.04 6.25 -5.51
N PRO A 6 7.09 5.31 -5.32
CA PRO A 6 6.56 4.52 -6.41
C PRO A 6 5.95 5.40 -7.50
N TYR A 7 6.31 5.18 -8.77
CA TYR A 7 5.59 5.78 -9.89
C TYR A 7 4.28 5.00 -10.12
N PRO A 8 3.14 5.64 -10.40
CA PRO A 8 2.88 7.08 -10.59
C PRO A 8 2.34 7.79 -9.32
N CYS A 9 2.73 7.31 -8.15
CA CYS A 9 2.30 7.86 -6.87
C CYS A 9 3.07 9.14 -6.51
N THR A 10 2.55 9.88 -5.54
CA THR A 10 3.25 11.00 -4.91
C THR A 10 3.55 10.68 -3.45
N CYS A 11 4.68 11.15 -2.93
CA CYS A 11 5.11 10.87 -1.57
C CYS A 11 5.43 12.16 -0.85
N PHE A 12 4.77 12.40 0.29
CA PHE A 12 4.97 13.61 1.09
C PHE A 12 4.66 13.32 2.56
N ASN A 13 5.59 13.70 3.47
CA ASN A 13 5.42 13.58 4.92
C ASN A 13 4.89 12.22 5.41
N GLY A 14 5.43 11.12 4.88
CA GLY A 14 5.03 9.76 5.25
C GLY A 14 3.69 9.31 4.65
N VAL A 15 3.06 10.12 3.79
CA VAL A 15 1.93 9.71 2.96
C VAL A 15 2.45 9.24 1.62
N VAL A 16 1.99 8.08 1.16
CA VAL A 16 2.16 7.58 -0.21
C VAL A 16 0.79 7.57 -0.86
N ASP A 17 0.57 8.52 -1.77
CA ASP A 17 -0.70 8.72 -2.45
C ASP A 17 -0.65 8.13 -3.87
N CYS A 18 -1.26 6.95 -4.00
CA CYS A 18 -1.42 6.21 -5.24
C CYS A 18 -2.88 6.16 -5.71
N LYS A 19 -3.73 7.08 -5.23
CA LYS A 19 -5.15 7.11 -5.58
C LYS A 19 -5.36 7.40 -7.06
N ASP A 20 -6.31 6.67 -7.67
CA ASP A 20 -6.80 6.96 -9.04
C ASP A 20 -5.65 7.04 -10.06
N LYS A 21 -4.86 5.96 -10.11
CA LYS A 21 -3.64 5.82 -10.90
C LYS A 21 -3.69 4.66 -11.89
N ASP A 22 -4.88 4.07 -12.09
CA ASP A 22 -5.10 2.87 -12.89
C ASP A 22 -4.20 1.69 -12.49
N LEU A 23 -3.76 1.63 -11.22
CA LEU A 23 -2.90 0.55 -10.75
C LEU A 23 -3.64 -0.79 -10.79
N THR A 24 -3.02 -1.81 -11.36
CA THR A 24 -3.52 -3.19 -11.36
C THR A 24 -2.86 -4.04 -10.28
N GLU A 25 -1.80 -3.54 -9.66
CA GLU A 25 -1.04 -4.20 -8.59
C GLU A 25 -0.56 -3.19 -7.53
N ILE A 26 -0.24 -3.70 -6.34
CA ILE A 26 0.35 -2.91 -5.25
C ILE A 26 1.83 -2.66 -5.56
N PRO A 27 2.32 -1.40 -5.57
CA PRO A 27 3.73 -1.12 -5.82
C PRO A 27 4.64 -1.74 -4.76
N ARG A 28 5.76 -2.34 -5.17
CA ARG A 28 6.68 -3.04 -4.24
C ARG A 28 7.67 -2.10 -3.54
N ASN A 29 7.95 -0.93 -4.12
CA ASN A 29 8.95 0.01 -3.62
C ASN A 29 8.37 1.10 -2.70
N ILE A 30 7.39 0.75 -1.88
CA ILE A 30 6.78 1.68 -0.92
C ILE A 30 7.80 1.96 0.21
N PRO A 31 8.10 3.23 0.54
CA PRO A 31 9.02 3.58 1.62
C PRO A 31 8.62 2.97 2.97
N ASP A 32 9.59 2.47 3.75
CA ASP A 32 9.36 1.91 5.09
C ASP A 32 8.96 2.96 6.14
N THR A 33 9.18 4.24 5.82
CA THR A 33 8.73 5.40 6.59
C THR A 33 7.25 5.75 6.37
N THR A 34 6.54 5.03 5.50
CA THR A 34 5.14 5.29 5.19
C THR A 34 4.25 5.09 6.44
N ILE A 35 3.42 6.09 6.71
CA ILE A 35 2.44 6.16 7.79
C ILE A 35 1.02 5.98 7.21
N GLU A 36 0.77 6.49 6.01
CA GLU A 36 -0.50 6.38 5.30
C GLU A 36 -0.25 5.97 3.85
N LEU A 37 -0.94 4.90 3.42
CA LEU A 37 -0.89 4.37 2.06
C LEU A 37 -2.28 4.41 1.46
N ARG A 38 -2.45 5.20 0.38
CA ARG A 38 -3.69 5.37 -0.35
C ARG A 38 -3.61 4.66 -1.68
N LEU A 39 -4.37 3.59 -1.84
CA LEU A 39 -4.48 2.78 -3.05
C LEU A 39 -5.92 2.77 -3.56
N GLU A 40 -6.81 3.62 -3.04
CA GLU A 40 -8.21 3.63 -3.41
C GLU A 40 -8.45 4.08 -4.85
N LYS A 41 -9.56 3.63 -5.44
CA LYS A 41 -9.95 3.93 -6.83
C LYS A 41 -8.92 3.44 -7.85
N ASN A 42 -8.44 2.23 -7.67
CA ASN A 42 -7.57 1.56 -8.63
C ASN A 42 -8.24 0.28 -9.14
N ARG A 43 -7.48 -0.57 -9.83
CA ARG A 43 -7.96 -1.82 -10.45
C ARG A 43 -7.20 -3.03 -9.89
N ILE A 44 -6.76 -2.95 -8.64
CA ILE A 44 -6.00 -4.02 -7.98
C ILE A 44 -6.92 -5.23 -7.80
N ILE A 45 -6.46 -6.39 -8.25
CA ILE A 45 -7.26 -7.63 -8.26
C ILE A 45 -6.92 -8.58 -7.10
N GLU A 46 -5.72 -8.46 -6.53
CA GLU A 46 -5.28 -9.31 -5.44
C GLU A 46 -4.35 -8.58 -4.47
N ILE A 47 -4.28 -9.09 -3.23
CA ILE A 47 -3.28 -8.66 -2.24
C ILE A 47 -2.32 -9.84 -1.99
N PRO A 48 -1.10 -9.82 -2.56
CA PRO A 48 -0.16 -10.92 -2.41
C PRO A 48 0.33 -11.12 -0.97
N PRO A 49 0.80 -12.33 -0.60
CA PRO A 49 1.40 -12.59 0.70
C PRO A 49 2.57 -11.64 0.98
N LYS A 50 2.69 -11.16 2.23
CA LYS A 50 3.85 -10.40 2.73
C LYS A 50 4.14 -9.10 1.98
N ILE A 51 3.23 -8.59 1.15
CA ILE A 51 3.45 -7.35 0.36
C ILE A 51 3.69 -6.12 1.24
N PHE A 52 3.18 -6.14 2.47
CA PHE A 52 3.35 -5.06 3.45
C PHE A 52 4.33 -5.36 4.58
N LEU A 53 5.15 -6.43 4.46
CA LEU A 53 5.97 -6.94 5.56
C LEU A 53 6.94 -5.89 6.16
N HIS A 54 7.45 -4.98 5.33
CA HIS A 54 8.38 -3.93 5.75
C HIS A 54 7.69 -2.67 6.29
N LEU A 55 6.38 -2.50 6.09
CA LEU A 55 5.62 -1.28 6.44
C LEU A 55 5.20 -1.25 7.92
N LYS A 56 6.18 -1.41 8.82
CA LYS A 56 5.96 -1.51 10.27
C LYS A 56 5.37 -0.25 10.91
N LYS A 57 5.51 0.91 10.26
CA LYS A 57 5.03 2.22 10.72
C LYS A 57 3.66 2.60 10.14
N LEU A 58 3.12 1.81 9.22
CA LEU A 58 1.86 2.11 8.56
C LEU A 58 0.72 2.10 9.57
N ARG A 59 -0.05 3.18 9.62
CA ARG A 59 -1.20 3.39 10.50
C ARG A 59 -2.52 3.36 9.74
N ARG A 60 -2.49 3.77 8.48
CA ARG A 60 -3.66 3.77 7.60
C ARG A 60 -3.31 3.14 6.25
N LEU A 61 -4.10 2.16 5.85
CA LEU A 61 -4.11 1.58 4.52
C LEU A 61 -5.51 1.80 3.94
N ASP A 62 -5.61 2.42 2.76
CA ASP A 62 -6.88 2.53 2.05
C ASP A 62 -6.78 1.77 0.73
N ILE A 63 -7.51 0.67 0.62
CA ILE A 63 -7.59 -0.18 -0.58
C ILE A 63 -9.02 -0.18 -1.16
N SER A 64 -9.87 0.74 -0.71
CA SER A 64 -11.27 0.80 -1.12
C SER A 64 -11.44 1.08 -2.62
N ASN A 65 -12.58 0.70 -3.20
CA ASN A 65 -12.87 0.93 -4.63
C ASN A 65 -11.78 0.34 -5.56
N ASN A 66 -11.34 -0.88 -5.27
CA ASN A 66 -10.53 -1.72 -6.15
C ASN A 66 -11.36 -2.92 -6.65
N LEU A 67 -10.71 -3.84 -7.38
CA LEU A 67 -11.31 -5.06 -7.91
C LEU A 67 -10.82 -6.31 -7.15
N ILE A 68 -10.48 -6.15 -5.87
CA ILE A 68 -9.80 -7.19 -5.08
C ILE A 68 -10.73 -8.39 -4.95
N ALA A 69 -10.38 -9.47 -5.64
CA ALA A 69 -11.08 -10.75 -5.61
C ALA A 69 -10.35 -11.77 -4.72
N THR A 70 -9.06 -11.57 -4.45
CA THR A 70 -8.25 -12.52 -3.68
C THR A 70 -7.34 -11.80 -2.68
N ILE A 71 -7.39 -12.25 -1.43
CA ILE A 71 -6.47 -11.84 -0.37
C ILE A 71 -5.83 -13.12 0.14
N TYR A 72 -4.51 -13.24 -0.02
CA TYR A 72 -3.79 -14.44 0.38
C TYR A 72 -3.51 -14.46 1.89
N PRO A 73 -3.19 -15.63 2.47
CA PRO A 73 -2.62 -15.69 3.81
C PRO A 73 -1.38 -14.79 3.94
N ASP A 74 -1.19 -14.20 5.11
CA ASP A 74 -0.08 -13.31 5.44
C ASP A 74 0.04 -12.02 4.60
N SER A 75 -0.98 -11.65 3.81
CA SER A 75 -0.94 -10.42 3.00
C SER A 75 -0.75 -9.15 3.83
N PHE A 76 -1.34 -9.10 5.03
CA PHE A 76 -1.21 -7.99 5.98
C PHE A 76 -0.14 -8.23 7.06
N ALA A 77 0.68 -9.28 6.94
CA ALA A 77 1.77 -9.52 7.87
C ALA A 77 2.73 -8.31 7.90
N GLY A 78 3.20 -7.95 9.10
CA GLY A 78 4.14 -6.84 9.30
C GLY A 78 3.49 -5.48 9.62
N LEU A 79 2.18 -5.32 9.40
CA LEU A 79 1.41 -4.10 9.68
C LEU A 79 1.14 -3.90 11.19
N LYS A 80 2.20 -3.84 12.00
CA LYS A 80 2.15 -3.83 13.47
C LYS A 80 1.53 -2.57 14.09
N SER A 81 1.43 -1.48 13.33
CA SER A 81 0.91 -0.18 13.79
C SER A 81 -0.40 0.22 13.10
N LEU A 82 -1.02 -0.69 12.35
CA LEU A 82 -2.22 -0.40 11.58
C LEU A 82 -3.41 -0.18 12.50
N ASN A 83 -4.06 0.97 12.36
CA ASN A 83 -5.23 1.36 13.14
C ASN A 83 -6.48 1.51 12.25
N SER A 84 -6.29 1.68 10.94
CA SER A 84 -7.37 1.85 9.96
C SER A 84 -7.02 1.10 8.67
N LEU A 85 -7.98 0.32 8.19
CA LEU A 85 -7.95 -0.42 6.92
C LEU A 85 -9.19 -0.07 6.09
#